data_AF-A0A7V9GY05-F1
#
_entry.id   AF-A0A7V9GY05-F1
#
_cell.length_a   1.000
_cell.length_b   1.000
_cell.length_c   1.000
_cell.angle_alpha   90.00
_cell.angle_beta   90.00
_cell.angle_gamma   90.00
#
_symmetry.space_group_name_H-M   'P 1'
#
loop_
_entity.id
_entity.type
_entity.pdbx_description
1 polymer ?
#
loop_
_entity_poly.entity_id
_entity_poly.type
_entity_poly.pdbx_seq_one_letter_code
_entity_poly.pdbx_strand_id
1 'polypeptide(L)'
;MSTVPAVLLDEVRAEVRLQGVDPARDPLAVRRLAEEATRRHERRSLTGAVPALDDEPGAIGEIVSRVSGLGALQPLLDDPDVEEIWINSP
;
A
#
# COMPACT_ATOMS: atom_id res chain seq x y z
N MET A 1 2.88 -2.54 17.30
CA MET A 1 1.76 -2.31 16.36
C MET A 1 2.10 -1.04 15.60
N SER A 2 2.78 -1.16 14.47
CA SER A 2 3.01 -0.03 13.57
C SER A 2 1.64 0.51 13.17
N THR A 3 1.41 1.81 13.33
CA THR A 3 0.10 2.41 13.05
C THR A 3 0.18 3.07 11.70
N VAL A 4 -0.59 2.58 10.73
CA VAL A 4 -0.69 3.25 9.42
C VAL A 4 -1.32 4.65 9.60
N PRO A 5 -0.68 5.72 9.11
CA PRO A 5 -1.27 7.05 9.11
C PRO A 5 -2.60 7.06 8.34
N ALA A 6 -3.65 7.66 8.90
CA ALA A 6 -4.96 7.72 8.25
C ALA A 6 -4.91 8.35 6.84
N VAL A 7 -4.06 9.37 6.69
CA VAL A 7 -3.82 10.05 5.40
C VAL A 7 -3.30 9.08 4.33
N LEU A 8 -2.39 8.19 4.70
CA LEU A 8 -1.82 7.20 3.77
C LEU A 8 -2.88 6.18 3.34
N LEU A 9 -3.70 5.70 4.28
CA LEU A 9 -4.80 4.78 3.98
C LEU A 9 -5.86 5.42 3.05
N ASP A 10 -6.19 6.69 3.28
CA ASP A 10 -7.17 7.41 2.46
C ASP A 10 -6.63 7.71 1.06
N GLU A 11 -5.34 8.01 0.92
CA GLU A 11 -4.67 8.14 -0.38
C GLU A 11 -4.78 6.84 -1.19
N VAL A 12 -4.45 5.69 -0.60
CA VAL A 12 -4.54 4.39 -1.30
C VAL A 12 -5.98 4.08 -1.70
N ARG A 13 -6.97 4.36 -0.84
CA ARG A 13 -8.39 4.20 -1.19
C ARG A 13 -8.81 5.11 -2.33
N ALA A 14 -8.28 6.32 -2.40
CA ALA A 14 -8.56 7.25 -3.50
C ALA A 14 -7.98 6.73 -4.82
N GLU A 15 -6.72 6.26 -4.81
CA GLU A 15 -6.07 5.69 -5.99
C GLU A 15 -6.78 4.43 -6.51
N VAL A 16 -7.16 3.52 -5.61
CA VAL A 16 -7.94 2.32 -5.95
C VAL A 16 -9.24 2.70 -6.69
N ARG A 17 -9.98 3.69 -6.17
CA ARG A 17 -11.21 4.18 -6.81
C ARG A 17 -10.94 4.84 -8.15
N LEU A 18 -9.85 5.61 -8.25
CA LEU A 18 -9.45 6.30 -9.47
C LEU A 18 -9.08 5.32 -10.58
N GLN A 19 -8.37 4.26 -10.23
CA GLN A 19 -7.89 3.21 -11.15
C GLN A 19 -8.99 2.17 -11.46
N GLY A 20 -10.14 2.21 -10.77
CA GLY A 20 -11.22 1.23 -10.93
C GLY A 20 -10.84 -0.18 -10.48
N VAL A 21 -9.88 -0.30 -9.57
CA VAL A 21 -9.42 -1.59 -9.02
C VAL A 21 -10.47 -2.11 -8.04
N ASP A 22 -10.85 -3.38 -8.17
CA ASP A 22 -11.65 -4.09 -7.18
C ASP A 22 -10.71 -4.70 -6.12
N PRO A 23 -10.67 -4.17 -4.88
CA PRO A 23 -9.71 -4.60 -3.87
C PRO A 23 -9.88 -6.04 -3.41
N ALA A 24 -11.10 -6.58 -3.50
CA ALA A 24 -11.39 -7.94 -3.07
C ALA A 24 -10.96 -8.96 -4.14
N ARG A 25 -10.92 -8.53 -5.41
CA ARG A 25 -10.56 -9.40 -6.54
C ARG A 25 -9.11 -9.26 -6.97
N ASP A 26 -8.50 -8.09 -6.74
CA ASP A 26 -7.13 -7.80 -7.14
C ASP A 26 -6.31 -7.17 -5.98
N PRO A 27 -5.96 -7.97 -4.96
CA PRO A 27 -5.14 -7.51 -3.85
C PRO A 27 -3.70 -7.17 -4.27
N LEU A 28 -3.22 -7.71 -5.40
CA LEU A 28 -1.89 -7.38 -5.94
C LEU A 28 -1.86 -5.95 -6.49
N ALA A 29 -2.90 -5.53 -7.21
CA ALA A 29 -3.04 -4.13 -7.63
C ALA A 29 -3.13 -3.19 -6.42
N VAL A 30 -3.85 -3.58 -5.37
CA VAL A 30 -3.88 -2.81 -4.11
C VAL A 30 -2.50 -2.72 -3.47
N ARG A 31 -1.71 -3.79 -3.47
CA ARG A 31 -0.33 -3.79 -2.95
C ARG A 31 0.55 -2.82 -3.71
N ARG A 32 0.54 -2.85 -5.05
CA ARG A 32 1.29 -1.91 -5.90
C ARG A 32 0.94 -0.45 -5.59
N LEU A 33 -0.34 -0.15 -5.44
CA LEU A 33 -0.81 1.20 -5.09
C LEU A 33 -0.38 1.59 -3.67
N ALA A 34 -0.41 0.66 -2.71
CA ALA A 34 0.06 0.89 -1.35
C ALA A 34 1.57 1.19 -1.32
N GLU A 35 2.38 0.42 -2.04
CA GLU A 35 3.81 0.68 -2.15
C GLU A 35 4.11 2.03 -2.80
N GLU A 36 3.39 2.41 -3.85
CA GLU A 36 3.58 3.69 -4.51
C GLU A 36 3.21 4.87 -3.59
N ALA A 37 2.09 4.74 -2.88
CA ALA A 37 1.68 5.74 -1.89
C ALA A 37 2.70 5.86 -0.76
N THR A 38 3.24 4.74 -0.28
CA THR A 38 4.27 4.72 0.76
C THR A 38 5.57 5.37 0.28
N ARG A 39 6.05 5.07 -0.94
CA ARG A 39 7.23 5.75 -1.52
C ARG A 39 7.04 7.27 -1.61
N ARG A 40 5.84 7.73 -1.97
CA ARG A 40 5.49 9.15 -2.00
C ARG A 40 5.41 9.75 -0.60
N HIS A 41 4.90 9.01 0.37
CA HIS A 41 4.87 9.38 1.79
C HIS A 41 6.29 9.55 2.35
N GLU A 42 7.18 8.61 2.08
CA GLU A 42 8.60 8.70 2.47
C GLU A 42 9.28 9.94 1.89
N ARG A 43 9.08 10.25 0.61
CA ARG A 43 9.62 11.50 0.03
C ARG A 43 9.14 12.76 0.74
N ARG A 44 7.88 12.79 1.21
CA ARG A 44 7.32 13.92 1.98
C ARG A 44 7.83 13.94 3.42
N SER A 45 8.13 12.76 4.00
CA SER A 45 8.73 12.63 5.32
C SER A 45 10.13 13.26 5.37
N LEU A 46 10.90 13.11 4.30
CA LEU A 46 12.24 13.72 4.18
C LEU A 46 12.25 15.25 4.31
N THR A 47 11.13 15.92 3.99
CA THR A 47 10.99 17.38 4.17
C THR A 47 10.30 17.76 5.49
N GLY A 48 9.99 16.78 6.34
CA GLY A 48 9.24 16.96 7.60
C GLY A 48 7.76 17.27 7.40
N ALA A 49 7.21 17.07 6.19
CA ALA A 49 5.82 17.40 5.90
C ALA A 49 4.83 16.34 6.43
N VAL A 50 5.29 15.11 6.63
CA VAL A 50 4.54 13.99 7.22
C VAL A 50 5.46 13.17 8.14
N PRO A 51 4.93 12.42 9.12
CA PRO A 51 5.73 11.50 9.93
C PRO A 51 6.33 10.37 9.07
N ALA A 52 7.56 9.94 9.37
CA ALA A 52 8.16 8.74 8.78
C ALA A 52 7.40 7.47 9.19
N LEU A 53 7.51 6.42 8.39
CA LEU A 53 7.00 5.10 8.76
C LEU A 53 8.09 4.31 9.50
N ASP A 54 7.76 3.75 10.65
CA ASP A 54 8.70 2.93 11.43
C ASP A 54 8.95 1.54 10.80
N ASP A 55 7.95 1.03 10.07
CA ASP A 55 7.97 -0.28 9.40
C ASP A 55 7.16 -0.18 8.10
N GLU A 56 7.84 0.11 6.99
CA GLU A 56 7.24 0.24 5.66
C GLU A 56 6.57 -1.06 5.18
N PRO A 57 7.22 -2.24 5.21
CA PRO A 57 6.59 -3.50 4.85
C PRO A 57 5.34 -3.81 5.69
N GLY A 58 5.40 -3.59 7.00
CA GLY A 58 4.24 -3.76 7.89
C GLY A 58 3.10 -2.80 7.56
N ALA A 59 3.41 -1.54 7.25
CA ALA A 59 2.41 -0.54 6.86
C ALA A 59 1.72 -0.92 5.53
N ILE A 60 2.48 -1.40 4.55
CA ILE A 60 1.93 -1.88 3.27
C ILE A 60 0.98 -3.07 3.50
N GLY A 61 1.41 -4.08 4.27
CA GLY A 61 0.57 -5.24 4.58
C GLY A 61 -0.72 -4.85 5.29
N GLU A 62 -0.66 -3.93 6.25
CA GLU A 62 -1.84 -3.41 6.96
C GLU A 62 -2.78 -2.64 6.03
N ILE A 63 -2.24 -1.81 5.13
CA ILE A 63 -3.03 -1.09 4.13
C ILE A 63 -3.76 -2.07 3.22
N VAL A 64 -3.05 -3.04 2.65
CA VAL A 64 -3.66 -4.01 1.74
C VAL A 64 -4.75 -4.78 2.46
N SER A 65 -4.50 -5.27 3.68
CA SER A 65 -5.50 -5.98 4.49
C SER A 65 -6.75 -5.15 4.75
N ARG A 66 -6.60 -3.86 5.08
CA ARG A 66 -7.72 -2.93 5.35
C ARG A 66 -8.49 -2.51 4.10
N VAL A 67 -7.82 -2.41 2.95
CA VAL A 67 -8.44 -1.96 1.69
C VAL A 67 -9.10 -3.12 0.95
N SER A 68 -8.47 -4.30 0.93
CA SER A 68 -9.01 -5.52 0.34
C SER A 68 -10.04 -6.23 1.21
N GLY A 69 -10.09 -5.91 2.51
CA GLY A 69 -10.92 -6.61 3.48
C GLY A 69 -10.41 -8.02 3.81
N LEU A 70 -9.16 -8.35 3.43
CA LEU A 70 -8.59 -9.70 3.55
C LEU A 70 -8.05 -10.04 4.95
N GLY A 71 -8.05 -9.10 5.89
CA GLY A 71 -7.85 -9.36 7.33
C GLY A 71 -6.65 -10.27 7.65
N ALA A 72 -6.91 -11.57 7.81
CA ALA A 72 -5.95 -12.61 8.20
C ALA A 72 -5.29 -13.38 7.03
N LEU A 73 -5.73 -13.21 5.79
CA LEU A 73 -5.21 -13.96 4.62
C LEU A 73 -3.97 -13.34 3.97
N GLN A 74 -3.61 -12.11 4.38
CA GLN A 74 -2.50 -11.33 3.83
C GLN A 74 -1.14 -12.08 3.77
N PRO A 75 -0.72 -12.83 4.80
CA PRO A 75 0.61 -13.48 4.81
C PRO A 75 0.80 -14.58 3.76
N LEU A 76 -0.28 -15.08 3.15
CA LEU A 76 -0.22 -16.08 2.07
C LEU A 76 -0.09 -15.43 0.68
N LEU A 77 -0.29 -14.12 0.58
CA LEU A 77 -0.15 -13.35 -0.65
C LEU A 77 1.21 -12.65 -0.75
N ASP A 78 1.92 -12.51 0.36
CA ASP A 78 3.24 -11.86 0.47
C ASP A 78 4.40 -12.80 0.12
N ASP A 79 4.16 -13.77 -0.77
CA ASP A 79 5.18 -14.71 -1.26
C ASP A 79 6.28 -13.95 -2.06
N PRO A 80 7.53 -13.94 -1.58
CA PRO A 80 8.64 -13.24 -2.22
C PRO A 80 9.11 -13.87 -3.54
N ASP A 81 8.58 -15.02 -3.96
CA ASP A 81 8.85 -15.62 -5.27
C ASP A 81 8.10 -14.89 -6.42
N VAL A 82 7.24 -13.92 -6.12
CA VAL A 82 6.52 -13.11 -7.12
C VAL A 82 7.35 -11.88 -7.52
N GLU A 83 8.08 -11.98 -8.62
CA GLU A 83 8.75 -10.85 -9.28
C GLU A 83 7.72 -9.86 -9.86
N GLU A 84 7.49 -8.74 -9.18
CA GLU A 84 6.60 -7.69 -9.68
C GLU A 84 7.29 -6.87 -10.78
N ILE A 85 6.91 -7.11 -12.04
CA ILE A 85 7.32 -6.28 -13.19
C ILE A 85 6.77 -4.86 -13.00
N TRP A 86 7.69 -3.88 -13.00
CA TRP A 86 7.40 -2.45 -12.97
C TRP A 86 7.09 -1.94 -14.38
N ILE A 87 5.83 -1.62 -14.67
CA ILE A 87 5.50 -0.75 -15.82
C ILE A 87 5.43 0.68 -15.29
N ASN A 88 6.55 1.39 -15.35
CA ASN A 88 6.55 2.84 -15.25
C ASN A 88 5.85 3.39 -16.50
N SER A 89 4.71 4.07 -16.32
CA SER A 89 4.12 4.91 -17.38
C SER A 89 4.79 6.31 -17.35
N PRO A 90 4.93 6.97 -18.50
CA PRO A 90 5.95 7.99 -18.79
C PRO A 90 5.84 9.31 -18.01
#